data_AF-A0AAE2ZMK6-F1
#
_entry.id   AF-A0AAE2ZMK6-F1
#
_cell.length_a   1.000
_cell.length_b   1.000
_cell.length_c   1.000
_cell.angle_alpha   90.00
_cell.angle_beta   90.00
_cell.angle_gamma   90.00
#
_symmetry.space_group_name_H-M   'P 1'
#
loop_
_entity.id
_entity.type
_entity.pdbx_description
1 polymer ?
#
loop_
_entity_poly.entity_id
_entity_poly.type
_entity_poly.pdbx_seq_one_letter_code
_entity_poly.pdbx_strand_id
1 'polypeptide(L)'
;MMRIANIIHTVAIATGADMLDIVSDRRGPAFARPRHIAMFLTKECTPCTYREIGDAFNKLDHSTVRYAVEKIASEIKTDAGLRELITALKASIEYRTALADLDKVDVLGVARQIVLRPRHGSMAASTNELAALAVFALDLWEVASCAEAMAQSIRTIELPDPDPGADNTELPRLRLLADAILDEMNHIAGAPSEPVQLQGEEA
;
A
#
# COMPACT_ATOMS: atom_id res chain seq x y z
N MET A 1 -15.65 6.30 -1.18
CA MET A 1 -15.22 7.31 -0.17
C MET A 1 -13.76 7.07 0.15
N MET A 2 -12.91 8.09 0.02
CA MET A 2 -11.46 7.96 0.24
C MET A 2 -11.14 7.74 1.73
N ARG A 3 -10.27 6.76 2.04
CA ARG A 3 -9.84 6.44 3.41
C ARG A 3 -8.64 7.31 3.81
N ILE A 4 -8.56 7.71 5.08
CA ILE A 4 -7.43 8.49 5.62
C ILE A 4 -6.09 7.75 5.44
N ALA A 5 -6.09 6.42 5.60
CA ALA A 5 -4.90 5.59 5.38
C ALA A 5 -4.30 5.76 3.97
N ASN A 6 -5.13 5.88 2.94
CA ASN A 6 -4.67 6.06 1.56
C ASN A 6 -3.99 7.43 1.37
N ILE A 7 -4.50 8.46 2.06
CA ILE A 7 -3.90 9.80 2.04
C ILE A 7 -2.53 9.76 2.73
N ILE A 8 -2.44 9.11 3.90
CA ILE A 8 -1.17 8.92 4.63
C ILE A 8 -0.16 8.19 3.74
N HIS A 9 -0.56 7.10 3.10
CA HIS A 9 0.29 6.34 2.19
C HIS A 9 0.79 7.18 1.00
N THR A 10 -0.11 7.95 0.39
CA THR A 10 0.22 8.85 -0.72
C THR A 10 1.26 9.89 -0.32
N VAL A 11 1.12 10.48 0.87
CA VAL A 11 2.07 11.46 1.39
C VAL A 11 3.40 10.82 1.76
N ALA A 12 3.38 9.62 2.34
CA ALA A 12 4.58 8.83 2.67
C ALA A 12 5.45 8.64 1.42
N ILE A 13 4.88 8.13 0.34
CA ILE A 13 5.57 7.92 -0.94
C ILE A 13 6.18 9.23 -1.46
N ALA A 14 5.39 10.31 -1.50
CA ALA A 14 5.84 11.57 -2.10
C ALA A 14 6.90 12.32 -1.27
N THR A 15 6.91 12.10 0.04
CA THR A 15 7.87 12.76 0.95
C THR A 15 9.06 11.89 1.32
N GLY A 16 9.03 10.59 0.97
CA GLY A 16 10.01 9.59 1.39
C GLY A 16 9.96 9.25 2.88
N ALA A 17 8.89 9.63 3.58
CA ALA A 17 8.70 9.32 4.99
C ALA A 17 8.00 7.96 5.16
N ASP A 18 8.26 7.26 6.27
CA ASP A 18 7.50 6.07 6.63
C ASP A 18 6.07 6.46 7.06
N MET A 19 5.08 5.65 6.68
CA MET A 19 3.69 5.84 7.13
C MET A 19 3.60 5.87 8.65
N LEU A 20 4.30 4.96 9.35
CA LEU A 20 4.29 4.88 10.81
C LEU A 20 4.85 6.17 11.43
N ASP A 21 5.88 6.76 10.83
CA ASP A 21 6.45 8.01 11.30
C ASP A 21 5.46 9.18 11.15
N ILE A 22 4.68 9.20 10.06
CA ILE A 22 3.62 10.19 9.85
C ILE A 22 2.56 10.11 10.96
N VAL A 23 2.15 8.91 11.38
CA VAL A 23 1.13 8.74 12.43
C VAL A 23 1.72 8.79 13.85
N SER A 24 3.03 8.61 14.02
CA SER A 24 3.69 8.56 15.33
C SER A 24 3.62 9.87 16.12
N ASP A 25 3.99 9.80 17.39
CA ASP A 25 4.22 10.95 18.27
C ASP A 25 5.62 11.59 18.09
N ARG A 26 6.46 11.05 17.20
CA ARG A 26 7.82 11.54 16.97
C ARG A 26 7.79 13.01 16.57
N ARG A 27 8.69 13.76 17.19
CA ARG A 27 8.82 15.21 17.04
C ARG A 27 10.05 15.55 16.20
N GLY A 28 9.98 16.67 15.49
CA GLY A 28 11.06 17.17 14.65
C GLY A 28 10.55 17.51 13.24
N PRO A 29 11.25 18.39 12.50
CA PRO A 29 10.79 18.89 11.21
C PRO A 29 10.60 17.78 10.16
N ALA A 30 11.47 16.77 10.18
CA ALA A 30 11.46 15.64 9.26
C ALA A 30 10.18 14.78 9.38
N PHE A 31 9.60 14.68 10.58
CA PHE A 31 8.37 13.91 10.83
C PHE A 31 7.13 14.80 10.83
N ALA A 32 7.24 16.00 11.41
CA ALA A 32 6.13 16.92 11.55
C ALA A 32 5.67 17.51 10.20
N ARG A 33 6.59 17.78 9.26
CA ARG A 33 6.22 18.37 7.97
C ARG A 33 5.37 17.40 7.12
N PRO A 34 5.78 16.13 6.89
CA PRO A 34 4.91 15.14 6.25
C PRO A 34 3.57 14.94 6.98
N ARG A 35 3.58 14.89 8.32
CA ARG A 35 2.36 14.78 9.14
C ARG A 35 1.39 15.93 8.93
N HIS A 36 1.87 17.17 8.95
CA HIS A 36 1.03 18.34 8.72
C HIS A 36 0.46 18.35 7.31
N ILE A 37 1.25 17.95 6.30
CA ILE A 37 0.78 17.81 4.91
C ILE A 37 -0.34 16.77 4.84
N ALA A 38 -0.18 15.60 5.48
CA ALA A 38 -1.20 14.57 5.50
C ALA A 38 -2.49 15.02 6.21
N MET A 39 -2.40 15.75 7.33
CA MET A 39 -3.58 16.34 8.00
C MET A 39 -4.29 17.38 7.14
N PHE A 40 -3.54 18.25 6.49
CA PHE A 40 -4.07 19.25 5.54
C PHE A 40 -4.82 18.58 4.39
N LEU A 41 -4.20 17.59 3.72
CA LEU A 41 -4.83 16.87 2.62
C LEU A 41 -6.05 16.07 3.08
N THR A 42 -6.01 15.48 4.27
CA THR A 42 -7.18 14.78 4.83
C THR A 42 -8.34 15.75 5.02
N LYS A 43 -8.09 16.94 5.56
CA LYS A 43 -9.13 17.96 5.77
C LYS A 43 -9.74 18.45 4.46
N GLU A 44 -8.94 18.57 3.41
CA GLU A 44 -9.33 19.09 2.09
C GLU A 44 -10.02 18.04 1.20
N CYS A 45 -9.55 16.79 1.25
CA CYS A 45 -10.00 15.72 0.35
C CYS A 45 -11.09 14.82 0.96
N THR A 46 -11.44 15.01 2.24
CA THR A 46 -12.46 14.20 2.93
C THR A 46 -13.41 15.08 3.75
N PRO A 47 -14.65 14.62 4.03
CA PRO A 47 -15.59 15.33 4.89
C PRO A 47 -15.25 15.22 6.38
N CYS A 48 -14.12 14.61 6.76
CA CYS A 48 -13.75 14.40 8.16
C CYS A 48 -13.58 15.73 8.91
N THR A 49 -14.02 15.71 10.17
CA THR A 49 -13.84 16.79 11.15
C THR A 49 -12.42 16.79 11.71
N TYR A 50 -11.98 17.92 12.29
CA TYR A 50 -10.66 18.00 12.94
C TYR A 50 -10.47 16.94 14.04
N ARG A 51 -11.55 16.55 14.71
CA ARG A 51 -11.52 15.51 15.74
C ARG A 51 -11.31 14.13 15.14
N GLU A 52 -12.08 13.76 14.13
CA GLU A 52 -11.91 12.46 13.44
C GLU A 52 -10.53 12.32 12.80
N ILE A 53 -9.98 13.42 12.28
CA ILE A 53 -8.61 13.46 11.80
C ILE A 53 -7.66 13.23 12.99
N GLY A 54 -7.81 13.94 14.10
CA GLY A 54 -6.98 13.75 15.29
C GLY A 54 -6.96 12.30 15.78
N ASP A 55 -8.13 11.65 15.82
CA ASP A 55 -8.29 10.25 16.19
C ASP A 55 -7.49 9.31 15.27
N ALA A 56 -7.46 9.59 13.96
CA ALA A 56 -6.69 8.81 12.98
C ALA A 56 -5.18 9.04 13.06
N PHE A 57 -4.73 10.19 13.54
CA PHE A 57 -3.31 10.53 13.72
C PHE A 57 -2.87 10.36 15.17
N ASN A 58 -3.03 9.16 15.73
CA ASN A 58 -2.63 8.80 17.10
C ASN A 58 -3.33 9.63 18.20
N LYS A 59 -4.64 9.85 18.06
CA LYS A 59 -5.48 10.58 19.05
C LYS A 59 -4.95 11.97 19.39
N LEU A 60 -4.40 12.66 18.40
CA LEU A 60 -3.97 14.04 18.57
C LEU A 60 -5.16 14.95 18.84
N ASP A 61 -4.95 15.97 19.68
CA ASP A 61 -6.00 16.93 19.96
C ASP A 61 -6.39 17.69 18.69
N HIS A 62 -7.69 17.94 18.52
CA HIS A 62 -8.24 18.63 17.36
C HIS A 62 -7.62 20.02 17.12
N SER A 63 -7.15 20.71 18.18
CA SER A 63 -6.42 21.98 18.05
C SER A 63 -5.06 21.81 17.38
N THR A 64 -4.38 20.66 17.60
CA THR A 64 -3.13 20.31 16.90
C THR A 64 -3.37 20.12 15.41
N VAL A 65 -4.46 19.42 15.05
CA VAL A 65 -4.85 19.24 13.65
C VAL A 65 -5.18 20.58 13.01
N ARG A 66 -5.97 21.42 13.69
CA ARG A 66 -6.30 22.76 13.20
C ARG A 66 -5.04 23.60 12.96
N TYR A 67 -4.10 23.60 13.90
CA TYR A 67 -2.82 24.28 13.75
C TYR A 67 -2.05 23.77 12.52
N ALA A 68 -1.96 22.45 12.34
CA ALA A 68 -1.27 21.85 11.19
C ALA A 68 -1.90 22.28 9.85
N VAL A 69 -3.23 22.27 9.77
CA VAL A 69 -3.98 22.68 8.58
C VAL A 69 -3.76 24.17 8.28
N GLU A 70 -3.91 25.05 9.27
CA GLU A 70 -3.69 26.49 9.12
C GLU A 70 -2.24 26.81 8.73
N LYS A 71 -1.27 26.09 9.31
CA LYS A 71 0.15 26.23 8.99
C LYS A 71 0.42 25.91 7.52
N ILE A 72 0.02 24.74 7.03
CA ILE A 72 0.22 24.37 5.61
C ILE A 72 -0.54 25.33 4.68
N ALA A 73 -1.77 25.72 5.04
CA ALA A 73 -2.52 26.70 4.26
C ALA A 73 -1.82 28.07 4.15
N SER A 74 -1.06 28.47 5.17
CA SER A 74 -0.27 29.70 5.16
C SER A 74 1.01 29.55 4.33
N GLU A 75 1.72 28.42 4.48
CA GLU A 75 2.98 28.13 3.77
C GLU A 75 2.76 27.98 2.27
N ILE A 76 1.62 27.42 1.81
CA ILE A 76 1.28 27.30 0.38
C ILE A 76 1.23 28.67 -0.33
N LYS A 77 0.94 29.75 0.40
CA LYS A 77 0.88 31.11 -0.17
C LYS A 77 2.26 31.69 -0.45
N THR A 78 3.29 31.22 0.24
CA THR A 78 4.65 31.78 0.19
C THR A 78 5.65 30.82 -0.45
N ASP A 79 5.48 29.51 -0.27
CA ASP A 79 6.34 28.45 -0.81
C ASP A 79 5.71 27.85 -2.08
N ALA A 80 6.28 28.20 -3.24
CA ALA A 80 5.83 27.68 -4.52
C ALA A 80 6.05 26.16 -4.66
N GLY A 81 7.15 25.63 -4.11
CA GLY A 81 7.44 24.20 -4.18
C GLY A 81 6.46 23.38 -3.35
N LEU A 82 6.09 23.87 -2.16
CA LEU A 82 5.04 23.24 -1.36
C LEU A 82 3.68 23.28 -2.07
N ARG A 83 3.34 24.42 -2.69
CA ARG A 83 2.09 24.56 -3.46
C ARG A 83 2.01 23.56 -4.62
N GLU A 84 3.09 23.40 -5.37
CA GLU A 84 3.16 22.41 -6.45
C GLU A 84 3.01 20.98 -5.93
N LEU A 85 3.74 20.63 -4.87
CA LEU A 85 3.63 19.32 -4.21
C LEU A 85 2.20 19.03 -3.76
N ILE A 86 1.55 19.96 -3.07
CA ILE A 86 0.16 19.81 -2.60
C ILE A 86 -0.81 19.66 -3.78
N THR A 87 -0.60 20.42 -4.86
CA THR A 87 -1.45 20.32 -6.06
C THR A 87 -1.32 18.94 -6.71
N ALA A 88 -0.09 18.44 -6.85
CA ALA A 88 0.18 17.11 -7.39
C ALA A 88 -0.43 16.00 -6.50
N LEU A 89 -0.29 16.13 -5.17
CA LEU A 89 -0.87 15.19 -4.21
C LEU A 89 -2.40 15.17 -4.28
N LYS A 90 -3.05 16.34 -4.32
CA LYS A 90 -4.52 16.44 -4.47
C LYS A 90 -4.99 15.75 -5.74
N ALA A 91 -4.36 16.04 -6.89
CA ALA A 91 -4.70 15.40 -8.15
C ALA A 91 -4.54 13.86 -8.08
N SER A 92 -3.47 13.37 -7.43
CA SER A 92 -3.23 11.95 -7.25
C SER A 92 -4.27 11.26 -6.33
N ILE A 93 -4.73 11.96 -5.29
CA ILE A 93 -5.78 11.48 -4.38
C ILE A 93 -7.15 11.48 -5.09
N GLU A 94 -7.47 12.54 -5.82
CA GLU A 94 -8.72 12.64 -6.60
C GLU A 94 -8.78 11.54 -7.67
N TYR A 95 -7.68 11.32 -8.40
CA TYR A 95 -7.59 10.24 -9.37
C TYR A 95 -7.88 8.89 -8.73
N ARG A 96 -7.23 8.56 -7.60
CA ARG A 96 -7.51 7.33 -6.86
C ARG A 96 -8.93 7.24 -6.33
N THR A 97 -9.54 8.36 -5.97
CA THR A 97 -10.95 8.39 -5.54
C THR A 97 -11.89 8.07 -6.71
N ALA A 98 -11.63 8.64 -7.88
CA ALA A 98 -12.40 8.38 -9.09
C ALA A 98 -12.23 6.93 -9.57
N LEU A 99 -11.07 6.32 -9.35
CA LEU A 99 -10.83 4.91 -9.64
C LEU A 99 -11.62 3.97 -8.73
N ALA A 100 -11.94 4.36 -7.49
CA ALA A 100 -12.78 3.54 -6.61
C ALA A 100 -14.21 3.31 -7.16
N ASP A 101 -14.67 4.17 -8.07
CA ASP A 101 -15.95 3.95 -8.76
C ASP A 101 -15.86 2.83 -9.83
N LEU A 102 -14.64 2.41 -10.20
CA LEU A 102 -14.39 1.27 -11.09
C LEU A 102 -14.55 -0.09 -10.39
N ASP A 103 -14.71 -0.13 -9.05
CA ASP A 103 -15.01 -1.36 -8.30
C ASP A 103 -16.30 -2.07 -8.79
N LYS A 104 -17.13 -1.37 -9.57
CA LYS A 104 -18.35 -1.91 -10.19
C LYS A 104 -18.10 -2.64 -11.52
N VAL A 105 -16.89 -2.59 -12.05
CA VAL A 105 -16.52 -3.25 -13.32
C VAL A 105 -16.13 -4.70 -13.01
N ASP A 106 -16.72 -5.66 -13.73
CA ASP A 106 -16.26 -7.06 -13.69
C ASP A 106 -14.94 -7.20 -14.45
N VAL A 107 -13.84 -6.83 -13.78
CA VAL A 107 -12.49 -6.82 -14.35
C VAL A 107 -12.10 -8.21 -14.87
N LEU A 108 -12.47 -9.28 -14.17
CA LEU A 108 -12.18 -10.66 -14.59
C LEU A 108 -13.01 -11.08 -15.81
N GLY A 109 -14.27 -10.63 -15.89
CA GLY A 109 -15.11 -10.75 -17.08
C GLY A 109 -14.47 -10.08 -18.30
N VAL A 110 -14.04 -8.83 -18.17
CA VAL A 110 -13.37 -8.09 -19.26
C VAL A 110 -12.06 -8.76 -19.64
N ALA A 111 -11.20 -9.14 -18.67
CA ALA A 111 -9.95 -9.85 -18.93
C ALA A 111 -10.18 -11.15 -19.71
N ARG A 112 -11.18 -11.96 -19.32
CA ARG A 112 -11.55 -13.18 -20.05
C ARG A 112 -11.98 -12.89 -21.48
N GLN A 113 -12.78 -11.84 -21.71
CA GLN A 113 -13.18 -11.45 -23.07
C GLN A 113 -11.99 -11.03 -23.94
N ILE A 114 -10.98 -10.40 -23.35
CA ILE A 114 -9.73 -10.03 -24.06
C ILE A 114 -8.93 -11.28 -24.43
N VAL A 115 -8.67 -12.15 -23.44
CA VAL A 115 -7.80 -13.32 -23.61
C VAL A 115 -8.41 -14.38 -24.54
N LEU A 116 -9.73 -14.61 -24.46
CA LEU A 116 -10.40 -15.69 -25.18
C LEU A 116 -10.84 -15.33 -26.61
N ARG A 117 -10.51 -14.13 -27.12
CA ARG A 117 -11.01 -13.68 -28.43
C ARG A 117 -10.10 -14.02 -29.63
N PRO A 118 -10.68 -14.34 -30.80
CA PRO A 118 -9.93 -14.43 -32.06
C PRO A 118 -9.39 -13.06 -32.50
N ARG A 119 -8.16 -13.03 -33.03
CA ARG A 119 -7.35 -11.84 -33.40
C ARG A 119 -7.99 -10.82 -34.37
N HIS A 120 -9.22 -11.04 -34.84
CA HIS A 120 -9.87 -10.20 -35.86
C HIS A 120 -11.23 -9.60 -35.44
N GLY A 121 -11.65 -9.76 -34.18
CA GLY A 121 -12.88 -9.13 -33.68
C GLY A 121 -12.64 -7.76 -33.05
N SER A 122 -13.29 -6.70 -33.56
CA SER A 122 -13.31 -5.38 -32.91
C SER A 122 -13.80 -5.49 -31.47
N MET A 123 -13.04 -4.96 -30.52
CA MET A 123 -13.45 -4.86 -29.12
C MET A 123 -14.23 -3.57 -28.89
N ALA A 124 -15.32 -3.69 -28.14
CA ALA A 124 -16.02 -2.54 -27.57
C ALA A 124 -15.74 -2.49 -26.05
N ALA A 125 -14.47 -2.53 -25.65
CA ALA A 125 -14.12 -2.21 -24.26
C ALA A 125 -14.19 -0.69 -24.11
N SER A 126 -15.01 -0.24 -23.17
CA SER A 126 -15.08 1.15 -22.75
C SER A 126 -13.78 1.61 -22.10
N THR A 127 -13.53 2.92 -22.11
CA THR A 127 -12.40 3.53 -21.41
C THR A 127 -12.37 3.14 -19.93
N ASN A 128 -13.53 2.99 -19.30
CA ASN A 128 -13.66 2.58 -17.90
C ASN A 128 -13.24 1.12 -17.68
N GLU A 129 -13.60 0.21 -18.59
CA GLU A 129 -13.18 -1.19 -18.53
C GLU A 129 -11.66 -1.34 -18.68
N LEU A 130 -11.05 -0.57 -19.58
CA LEU A 130 -9.59 -0.53 -19.74
C LEU A 130 -8.89 0.07 -18.51
N ALA A 131 -9.43 1.16 -17.95
CA ALA A 131 -8.90 1.77 -16.74
C ALA A 131 -9.00 0.82 -15.53
N ALA A 132 -10.11 0.09 -15.39
CA ALA A 132 -10.33 -0.85 -14.29
C ALA A 132 -9.33 -2.02 -14.35
N LEU A 133 -9.08 -2.55 -15.55
CA LEU A 133 -8.05 -3.57 -15.78
C LEU A 133 -6.65 -3.09 -15.42
N ALA A 134 -6.29 -1.85 -15.81
CA ALA A 134 -4.98 -1.29 -15.52
C ALA A 134 -4.77 -1.11 -14.00
N VAL A 135 -5.78 -0.59 -13.29
CA VAL A 135 -5.70 -0.44 -11.82
C VAL A 135 -5.62 -1.79 -11.12
N PHE A 136 -6.45 -2.75 -11.50
CA PHE A 136 -6.39 -4.09 -10.94
C PHE A 136 -5.01 -4.75 -11.11
N ALA A 137 -4.37 -4.54 -12.27
CA ALA A 137 -3.01 -5.03 -12.50
C ALA A 137 -1.96 -4.34 -11.61
N LEU A 138 -2.10 -3.03 -11.36
CA LEU A 138 -1.22 -2.30 -10.45
C LEU A 138 -1.41 -2.73 -8.99
N ASP A 139 -2.66 -2.91 -8.54
CA ASP A 139 -2.96 -3.39 -7.19
C ASP A 139 -2.40 -4.79 -6.97
N LEU A 140 -2.55 -5.69 -7.95
CA LEU A 140 -1.99 -7.04 -7.90
C LEU A 140 -0.46 -7.00 -7.82
N TRP A 141 0.18 -6.08 -8.54
CA TRP A 141 1.62 -5.86 -8.45
C TRP A 141 2.06 -5.36 -7.07
N GLU A 142 1.33 -4.42 -6.48
CA GLU A 142 1.63 -3.88 -5.14
C GLU A 142 1.49 -4.96 -4.06
N VAL A 143 0.44 -5.79 -4.13
CA VAL A 143 0.26 -6.95 -3.25
C VAL A 143 1.41 -7.96 -3.43
N ALA A 144 1.79 -8.28 -4.65
CA ALA A 144 2.91 -9.18 -4.92
C ALA A 144 4.24 -8.64 -4.35
N SER A 145 4.50 -7.33 -4.54
CA SER A 145 5.69 -6.66 -4.01
C SER A 145 5.72 -6.67 -2.47
N CYS A 146 4.58 -6.45 -1.82
CA CYS A 146 4.46 -6.51 -0.36
C CYS A 146 4.68 -7.93 0.16
N ALA A 147 4.13 -8.93 -0.52
CA ALA A 147 4.33 -10.33 -0.17
C ALA A 147 5.80 -10.73 -0.29
N GLU A 148 6.51 -10.22 -1.30
CA GLU A 148 7.94 -10.48 -1.49
C GLU A 148 8.78 -9.85 -0.36
N ALA A 149 8.50 -8.59 -0.02
CA ALA A 149 9.17 -7.91 1.09
C ALA A 149 8.91 -8.60 2.44
N MET A 150 7.68 -9.07 2.67
CA MET A 150 7.32 -9.83 3.87
C MET A 150 8.07 -11.16 3.93
N ALA A 151 8.13 -11.88 2.83
CA ALA A 151 8.88 -13.12 2.71
C ALA A 151 10.39 -12.94 2.96
N GLN A 152 11.00 -11.88 2.41
CA GLN A 152 12.39 -11.52 2.69
C GLN A 152 12.60 -11.21 4.18
N SER A 153 11.68 -10.47 4.79
CA SER A 153 11.75 -10.14 6.21
C SER A 153 11.68 -11.39 7.09
N ILE A 154 10.80 -12.34 6.78
CA ILE A 154 10.69 -13.63 7.50
C ILE A 154 12.01 -14.43 7.41
N ARG A 155 12.68 -14.42 6.26
CA ARG A 155 13.99 -15.10 6.09
C ARG A 155 15.10 -14.53 6.99
N THR A 156 15.01 -13.26 7.36
CA THR A 156 15.99 -12.57 8.23
C THR A 156 15.67 -12.60 9.73
N ILE A 157 14.50 -13.11 10.14
CA ILE A 157 14.18 -13.24 11.57
C ILE A 157 15.04 -14.36 12.16
N GLU A 158 16.08 -13.99 12.93
CA GLU A 158 16.74 -14.92 13.85
C GLU A 158 15.74 -15.25 14.97
N LEU A 159 15.17 -16.45 14.90
CA LEU A 159 14.33 -16.97 15.96
C LEU A 159 15.21 -17.25 17.18
N PRO A 160 14.84 -16.80 18.39
CA PRO A 160 15.60 -17.12 19.59
C PRO A 160 15.68 -18.64 19.76
N ASP A 161 16.81 -19.12 20.30
CA ASP A 161 17.01 -20.55 20.56
C ASP A 161 15.80 -21.10 21.34
N PRO A 162 15.28 -22.27 20.93
CA PRO A 162 14.12 -22.87 21.57
C PRO A 162 14.41 -23.08 23.06
N ASP A 163 13.57 -22.50 23.92
CA ASP A 163 13.63 -22.76 25.37
C ASP A 163 13.50 -24.28 25.59
N PRO A 164 14.47 -24.97 26.23
CA PRO A 164 14.52 -26.43 26.32
C PRO A 164 13.34 -27.08 27.06
N GLY A 165 12.36 -26.30 27.54
CA GLY A 165 11.11 -26.77 28.15
C GLY A 165 9.80 -26.34 27.47
N ALA A 166 9.83 -25.60 26.36
CA ALA A 166 8.61 -25.11 25.69
C ALA A 166 8.12 -26.07 24.58
N ASP A 167 6.81 -26.33 24.52
CA ASP A 167 6.18 -27.02 23.39
C ASP A 167 6.23 -26.13 22.14
N ASN A 168 7.36 -26.21 21.43
CA ASN A 168 7.70 -25.34 20.32
C ASN A 168 7.15 -25.82 18.97
N THR A 169 5.98 -26.46 18.96
CA THR A 169 5.35 -27.00 17.74
C THR A 169 4.86 -25.92 16.76
N GLU A 170 4.68 -24.67 17.19
CA GLU A 170 4.19 -23.58 16.32
C GLU A 170 5.28 -22.94 15.45
N LEU A 171 6.51 -22.82 15.96
CA LEU A 171 7.62 -22.19 15.23
C LEU A 171 8.00 -22.93 13.93
N PRO A 172 8.13 -24.27 13.92
CA PRO A 172 8.33 -25.03 12.68
C PRO A 172 7.16 -24.89 11.69
N ARG A 173 5.91 -24.77 12.18
CA ARG A 173 4.72 -24.62 11.31
C ARG A 173 4.66 -23.25 10.63
N LEU A 174 5.00 -22.18 11.35
CA LEU A 174 5.12 -20.83 10.78
C LEU A 174 6.21 -20.77 9.71
N ARG A 175 7.33 -21.47 9.92
CA ARG A 175 8.42 -21.54 8.95
C ARG A 175 8.01 -22.30 7.69
N LEU A 176 7.38 -23.46 7.84
CA LEU A 176 6.82 -24.22 6.71
C LEU A 176 5.77 -23.43 5.91
N LEU A 177 4.91 -22.66 6.58
CA LEU A 177 3.93 -21.80 5.92
C LEU A 177 4.60 -20.68 5.12
N ALA A 178 5.63 -20.04 5.69
CA ALA A 178 6.38 -18.99 5.01
C ALA A 178 7.11 -19.52 3.76
N ASP A 179 7.75 -20.69 3.87
CA ASP A 179 8.45 -21.33 2.75
C ASP A 179 7.47 -21.75 1.64
N ALA A 180 6.30 -22.30 2.00
CA ALA A 180 5.27 -22.67 1.02
C ALA A 180 4.69 -21.45 0.27
N ILE A 181 4.48 -20.32 0.96
CA ILE A 181 4.02 -19.07 0.32
C ILE A 181 5.10 -18.58 -0.66
N LEU A 182 6.37 -18.63 -0.26
CA LEU A 182 7.51 -18.23 -1.08
C LEU A 182 7.66 -19.06 -2.35
N ASP A 183 7.50 -20.37 -2.27
CA ASP A 183 7.59 -21.27 -3.42
C ASP A 183 6.47 -21.02 -4.42
N GLU A 184 5.24 -20.83 -3.95
CA GLU A 184 4.08 -20.51 -4.80
C GLU A 184 4.28 -19.16 -5.52
N MET A 185 4.81 -18.15 -4.80
CA MET A 185 5.14 -16.85 -5.40
C MET A 185 6.19 -16.96 -6.50
N ASN A 186 7.25 -17.75 -6.30
CA ASN A 186 8.29 -17.97 -7.29
C ASN A 186 7.77 -18.74 -8.53
N HIS A 187 6.86 -19.68 -8.31
CA HIS A 187 6.19 -20.41 -9.38
C HIS A 187 5.34 -19.48 -10.25
N ILE A 188 4.55 -18.59 -9.63
CA ILE A 188 3.74 -17.57 -10.34
C ILE A 188 4.62 -16.59 -11.12
N ALA A 189 5.81 -16.24 -10.59
CA ALA A 189 6.76 -15.33 -11.24
C ALA A 189 7.55 -15.95 -12.41
N GLY A 190 7.42 -17.25 -12.66
CA GLY A 190 8.14 -17.94 -13.73
C GLY A 190 9.66 -18.06 -13.51
N ALA A 191 10.13 -17.92 -12.25
CA ALA A 191 11.52 -18.21 -11.93
C ALA A 191 11.77 -19.73 -12.06
N PRO A 192 12.87 -20.17 -12.68
CA PRO A 192 13.16 -21.59 -12.84
C PRO A 192 13.39 -22.20 -11.44
N SER A 193 12.47 -23.04 -10.99
CA SER A 193 12.65 -23.87 -9.80
C SER A 193 13.81 -24.84 -10.06
N GLU A 194 14.88 -24.73 -9.29
CA GLU A 194 15.93 -25.76 -9.30
C GLU A 194 15.32 -27.11 -8.89
N PRO A 195 15.65 -28.20 -9.59
CA PRO A 195 15.10 -29.50 -9.26
C PRO A 195 15.68 -29.99 -7.94
N VAL A 196 14.80 -30.21 -6.96
CA VAL A 196 15.13 -30.90 -5.71
C VAL A 196 15.66 -32.30 -6.04
N GLN A 197 16.97 -32.50 -5.91
CA GLN A 197 17.57 -33.83 -5.93
C GLN A 197 17.24 -34.54 -4.62
N LEU A 198 16.27 -35.45 -4.68
CA LEU A 198 16.04 -36.42 -3.60
C LEU A 198 17.18 -37.45 -3.65
N GLN A 199 18.15 -37.30 -2.76
CA GLN A 199 19.14 -38.33 -2.46
C GLN A 199 18.48 -39.48 -1.68
N GLY A 200 18.57 -40.67 -2.26
CA GLY A 200 18.89 -41.92 -1.56
C GLY A 200 17.85 -42.53 -0.62
N GLU A 201 17.26 -43.65 -1.03
CA GLU A 201 17.12 -44.81 -0.15
C GLU A 201 17.69 -46.03 -0.87
N GLU A 202 18.84 -46.49 -0.38
CA GLU A 202 19.35 -47.85 -0.56
C GLU A 202 18.53 -48.80 0.32
N ALA A 203 18.01 -49.87 -0.28
CA ALA A 203 18.12 -51.26 0.18
C ALA A 203 17.53 -52.21 -0.88
#